data_AF-X1V8X1-F1
#
_entry.id   AF-X1V8X1-F1
#
_cell.length_a   1.000
_cell.length_b   1.000
_cell.length_c   1.000
_cell.angle_alpha   90.00
_cell.angle_beta   90.00
_cell.angle_gamma   90.00
#
_symmetry.space_group_name_H-M   'P 1'
#
loop_
_entity.id
_entity.type
_entity.pdbx_description
1 polymer ?
#
loop_
_entity_poly.entity_id
_entity_poly.type
_entity_poly.pdbx_seq_one_letter_code
_entity_poly.pdbx_strand_id
1 'polypeptide(L)'
;MRGKLLFKLVKWTRAIRIFFGGYEAMEEKHKLFELPFPLTPRQIYKRLIPDGYQYNTMSTTYKKQIFTVRKLTDLDHQIHLRFYEAGWVSGHYELQPDQWPI
;
A
#
# COMPACT_ATOMS: atom_id res chain seq x y z
N MET A 1 6.26 22.59 17.63
CA MET A 1 7.44 21.67 17.66
C MET A 1 7.17 20.29 18.26
N ARG A 2 6.30 20.11 19.29
CA ARG A 2 5.96 18.79 19.87
C ARG A 2 5.37 17.77 18.88
N GLY A 3 4.52 18.19 17.93
CA GLY A 3 3.88 17.30 16.96
C GLY A 3 4.84 16.60 15.98
N LYS A 4 5.93 17.27 15.57
CA LYS A 4 6.93 16.69 14.65
C LYS A 4 7.77 15.58 15.31
N LEU A 5 8.03 15.69 16.62
CA LEU A 5 8.78 14.69 17.38
C LEU A 5 7.93 13.45 17.63
N LEU A 6 6.67 13.64 18.04
CA LEU A 6 5.71 12.55 18.23
C LEU A 6 5.49 11.77 16.93
N PHE A 7 5.32 12.48 15.82
CA PHE A 7 5.16 11.87 14.49
C PHE A 7 6.37 11.05 14.06
N LYS A 8 7.59 11.55 14.29
CA LYS A 8 8.82 10.79 14.04
C LYS A 8 8.87 9.52 14.90
N LEU A 9 8.54 9.62 16.19
CA LEU A 9 8.49 8.49 17.11
C LEU A 9 7.48 7.43 16.66
N VAL A 10 6.27 7.83 16.26
CA VAL A 10 5.26 6.91 15.71
C VAL A 10 5.75 6.22 14.43
N LYS A 11 6.43 6.94 13.54
CA LYS A 11 7.03 6.32 12.35
C LYS A 11 8.13 5.32 12.70
N TRP A 12 9.00 5.65 13.65
CA TRP A 12 10.06 4.76 14.12
C TRP A 12 9.50 3.51 14.80
N THR A 13 8.52 3.65 15.69
CA THR A 13 7.90 2.51 16.36
C THR A 13 7.13 1.62 15.37
N ARG A 14 6.47 2.22 14.36
CA ARG A 14 5.85 1.46 13.26
C ARG A 14 6.89 0.71 12.44
N ALA A 15 8.00 1.34 12.08
CA ALA A 15 9.09 0.68 11.33
C ALA A 15 9.69 -0.50 12.11
N ILE A 16 9.92 -0.32 13.42
CA ILE A 16 10.40 -1.39 14.31
C ILE A 16 9.40 -2.55 14.37
N ARG A 17 8.10 -2.27 14.56
CA ARG A 17 7.07 -3.32 14.57
C ARG A 17 6.98 -4.09 13.27
N ILE A 18 7.10 -3.41 12.13
CA ILE A 18 7.14 -4.05 10.80
C ILE A 18 8.39 -4.92 10.66
N PHE A 19 9.54 -4.46 11.15
CA PHE A 19 10.78 -5.22 11.11
C PHE A 19 10.64 -6.56 11.85
N PHE A 20 10.00 -6.55 13.03
CA PHE A 20 9.72 -7.72 13.87
C PHE A 20 8.45 -8.52 13.48
N GLY A 21 7.84 -8.28 12.31
CA GLY A 21 6.73 -9.09 11.81
C GLY A 21 5.35 -8.74 12.39
N GLY A 22 5.22 -7.65 13.16
CA GLY A 22 3.96 -7.25 13.80
C GLY A 22 2.84 -6.79 12.84
N TYR A 23 3.01 -6.93 11.53
CA TYR A 23 2.02 -6.58 10.51
C TYR A 23 1.50 -7.77 9.70
N GLU A 24 1.96 -9.00 9.99
CA GLU A 24 1.52 -10.21 9.28
C GLU A 24 -0.01 -10.41 9.36
N ALA A 25 -0.63 -10.16 10.52
CA ALA A 25 -2.08 -10.27 10.68
C ALA A 25 -2.87 -9.24 9.84
N MET A 26 -2.30 -8.04 9.63
CA MET A 26 -2.92 -7.02 8.78
C MET A 26 -2.68 -7.28 7.29
N GLU A 27 -1.53 -7.84 6.93
CA GLU A 27 -1.28 -8.32 5.57
C GLU A 27 -2.24 -9.45 5.20
N GLU A 28 -2.45 -10.43 6.10
CA GLU A 28 -3.40 -11.53 5.88
C GLU A 28 -4.83 -11.02 5.77
N LYS A 29 -5.23 -10.04 6.60
CA LYS A 29 -6.56 -9.39 6.50
C LYS A 29 -6.79 -8.72 5.14
N HIS A 30 -5.75 -8.12 4.56
CA HIS A 30 -5.85 -7.39 3.29
C HIS A 30 -5.58 -8.27 2.07
N LYS A 31 -5.29 -9.56 2.27
CA LYS A 31 -5.02 -10.51 1.18
C LYS A 31 -6.29 -10.73 0.38
N LEU A 32 -6.20 -10.53 -0.93
CA LEU A 32 -7.34 -10.63 -1.83
C LEU A 32 -7.30 -11.93 -2.62
N PHE A 33 -6.26 -12.11 -3.44
CA PHE A 33 -6.09 -13.25 -4.33
C PHE A 33 -4.62 -13.45 -4.69
N GLU A 34 -4.32 -14.57 -5.34
CA GLU A 34 -3.01 -14.89 -5.88
C GLU A 34 -3.06 -14.85 -7.41
N LEU A 35 -2.02 -14.30 -8.03
CA LEU A 35 -1.88 -14.30 -9.47
C LEU A 35 -1.49 -15.70 -9.96
N PRO A 36 -2.04 -16.16 -11.10
CA PRO A 36 -1.73 -17.49 -11.63
C PRO A 36 -0.26 -17.62 -12.07
N PHE A 37 0.41 -16.51 -12.32
CA PHE A 37 1.85 -16.44 -12.62
C PHE A 37 2.40 -15.08 -12.19
N PRO A 38 3.70 -15.00 -11.84
CA PRO A 38 4.33 -13.76 -11.44
C PRO A 38 4.31 -12.76 -12.61
N LEU A 39 3.80 -11.56 -12.33
CA LEU A 39 3.78 -10.45 -13.29
C LEU A 39 4.85 -9.44 -12.92
N THR A 40 5.52 -8.89 -13.93
CA THR A 40 6.41 -7.75 -13.72
C THR A 40 5.61 -6.49 -13.36
N PRO A 41 6.19 -5.54 -12.60
CA PRO A 41 5.55 -4.26 -12.30
C PRO A 41 5.03 -3.54 -13.54
N ARG A 42 5.78 -3.60 -14.66
CA ARG A 42 5.37 -2.99 -15.94
C ARG A 42 4.14 -3.66 -16.54
N GLN A 43 4.03 -4.99 -16.46
CA GLN A 43 2.84 -5.71 -16.94
C GLN A 43 1.62 -5.42 -16.07
N ILE A 44 1.80 -5.38 -14.74
CA ILE A 44 0.75 -5.02 -13.79
C ILE A 44 0.24 -3.61 -14.11
N TYR A 45 1.15 -2.64 -14.23
CA TYR A 45 0.78 -1.25 -14.48
C TYR A 45 0.04 -1.07 -15.82
N LYS A 46 0.53 -1.70 -16.89
CA LYS A 46 -0.14 -1.66 -18.20
C LYS A 46 -1.59 -2.20 -18.16
N ARG A 47 -1.89 -3.15 -17.28
CA ARG A 47 -3.24 -3.70 -17.13
C ARG A 47 -4.17 -2.82 -16.30
N LEU A 48 -3.64 -2.13 -15.29
CA LEU A 48 -4.44 -1.37 -14.33
C LEU A 48 -4.58 0.11 -14.69
N ILE A 49 -3.70 0.65 -15.55
CA ILE A 49 -3.78 2.04 -15.99
C ILE A 49 -5.12 2.40 -16.69
N PRO A 50 -5.74 1.53 -17.53
CA PRO A 50 -7.04 1.84 -18.13
C PRO A 50 -8.17 1.93 -17.10
N ASP A 51 -8.04 1.22 -15.98
CA ASP A 51 -9.00 1.24 -14.87
C ASP A 51 -8.80 2.46 -13.94
N GLY A 52 -7.87 3.35 -14.26
CA GLY A 52 -7.59 4.57 -13.49
C GLY A 52 -6.62 4.38 -12.31
N TYR A 53 -5.97 3.22 -12.20
CA TYR A 53 -4.93 3.02 -11.19
C TYR A 53 -3.63 3.72 -11.58
N GLN A 54 -3.04 4.40 -10.62
CA GLN A 54 -1.77 5.12 -10.75
C GLN A 54 -0.73 4.55 -9.80
N TYR A 55 0.54 4.62 -10.18
CA TYR A 55 1.64 4.19 -9.31
C TYR A 55 1.66 4.99 -8.00
N ASN A 56 1.85 4.29 -6.87
CA ASN A 56 1.91 4.90 -5.55
C ASN A 56 3.31 4.77 -4.94
N THR A 57 4.09 5.85 -4.94
CA THR A 57 5.45 5.85 -4.36
C THR A 57 5.49 5.66 -2.84
N MET A 58 4.37 5.85 -2.13
CA MET A 58 4.35 5.95 -0.67
C MET A 58 4.13 4.63 0.07
N SER A 59 3.75 3.55 -0.62
CA SER A 59 3.38 2.28 0.02
C SER A 59 4.40 1.18 -0.28
N THR A 60 5.68 1.35 0.07
CA THR A 60 6.71 0.28 0.05
C THR A 60 6.90 -0.38 1.43
N THR A 61 5.87 -0.31 2.28
CA THR A 61 6.01 -0.57 3.72
C THR A 61 6.14 -2.06 4.08
N TYR A 62 5.86 -2.98 3.16
CA TYR A 62 5.79 -4.42 3.43
C TYR A 62 6.92 -5.19 2.75
N LYS A 63 7.40 -6.25 3.41
CA LYS A 63 8.48 -7.09 2.89
C LYS A 63 8.01 -7.79 1.60
N LYS A 64 8.89 -7.93 0.61
CA LYS A 64 8.64 -8.62 -0.68
C LYS A 64 7.60 -7.97 -1.60
N GLN A 65 7.23 -6.72 -1.35
CA GLN A 65 6.32 -5.98 -2.22
C GLN A 65 7.08 -5.48 -3.47
N ILE A 66 6.60 -5.83 -4.67
CA ILE A 66 7.21 -5.44 -5.95
C ILE A 66 6.58 -4.20 -6.57
N PHE A 67 5.31 -3.95 -6.27
CA PHE A 67 4.57 -2.87 -6.90
C PHE A 67 3.37 -2.45 -6.06
N THR A 68 2.98 -1.19 -6.18
CA THR A 68 1.75 -0.67 -5.57
C THR A 68 1.12 0.38 -6.46
N VAL A 69 -0.20 0.33 -6.49
CA VAL A 69 -1.01 1.30 -7.20
C VAL A 69 -2.11 1.81 -6.30
N ARG A 70 -2.59 3.01 -6.62
CA ARG A 70 -3.75 3.63 -6.00
C ARG A 70 -4.75 4.05 -7.06
N LYS A 71 -6.03 4.01 -6.75
CA LYS A 71 -7.13 4.58 -7.53
C LYS A 71 -7.98 5.45 -6.62
N LEU A 72 -8.25 6.68 -7.04
CA LEU A 72 -9.25 7.52 -6.37
C LEU A 72 -10.63 7.04 -6.81
N THR A 73 -11.54 6.80 -5.86
CA THR A 73 -12.92 6.39 -6.18
C THR A 73 -13.85 7.57 -6.08
N ASP A 74 -13.81 8.26 -4.94
CA ASP A 74 -14.70 9.35 -4.57
C ASP A 74 -13.88 10.57 -4.12
N LEU A 75 -14.52 11.58 -3.53
CA LEU A 75 -13.85 12.80 -3.07
C LEU A 75 -12.85 12.55 -1.93
N ASP A 76 -13.11 11.53 -1.13
CA ASP A 76 -12.44 11.27 0.14
C ASP A 76 -11.99 9.80 0.27
N HIS A 77 -12.07 9.01 -0.80
CA HIS A 77 -11.75 7.59 -0.75
C HIS A 77 -10.79 7.14 -1.85
N GLN A 78 -9.94 6.18 -1.49
CA GLN A 78 -8.97 5.58 -2.38
C GLN A 78 -8.88 4.06 -2.17
N ILE A 79 -8.70 3.35 -3.29
CA ILE A 79 -8.35 1.92 -3.31
C ILE A 79 -6.85 1.81 -3.46
N HIS A 80 -6.21 1.05 -2.60
CA HIS A 80 -4.79 0.70 -2.71
C HIS A 80 -4.67 -0.77 -3.05
N LEU A 81 -3.85 -1.09 -4.04
CA LEU A 81 -3.44 -2.46 -4.35
C LEU A 81 -1.92 -2.57 -4.17
N ARG A 82 -1.48 -3.72 -3.67
CA ARG A 82 -0.09 -4.09 -3.48
C ARG A 82 0.15 -5.47 -4.05
N PHE A 83 1.24 -5.59 -4.79
CA PHE A 83 1.67 -6.82 -5.45
C PHE A 83 2.98 -7.28 -4.84
N TYR A 84 3.10 -8.59 -4.63
CA TYR A 84 4.23 -9.21 -3.97
C TYR A 84 4.96 -10.18 -4.91
N GLU A 85 6.25 -10.44 -4.64
CA GLU A 85 7.09 -11.33 -5.46
C GLU A 85 6.50 -12.73 -5.64
N ALA A 86 5.81 -13.24 -4.61
CA ALA A 86 5.17 -14.54 -4.60
C ALA A 86 3.81 -14.57 -5.35
N GLY A 87 3.43 -13.50 -6.06
CA GLY A 87 2.18 -13.45 -6.83
C GLY A 87 0.95 -13.05 -6.02
N TRP A 88 1.05 -12.96 -4.69
CA TRP A 88 -0.02 -12.47 -3.83
C TRP A 88 -0.36 -11.01 -4.13
N VAL A 89 -1.64 -10.70 -4.01
CA VAL A 89 -2.19 -9.35 -4.11
C VAL A 89 -2.92 -9.02 -2.83
N SER A 90 -2.55 -7.90 -2.20
CA SER A 90 -3.31 -7.31 -1.12
C SER A 90 -3.96 -6.01 -1.57
N GLY A 91 -5.09 -5.68 -0.98
CA GLY A 91 -5.75 -4.42 -1.26
C GLY A 91 -6.69 -4.00 -0.17
N HIS A 92 -6.91 -2.69 -0.08
CA HIS A 92 -7.80 -2.11 0.90
C HIS A 92 -8.40 -0.80 0.39
N TYR A 93 -9.62 -0.52 0.86
CA TYR A 93 -10.33 0.74 0.66
C TYR A 93 -10.08 1.60 1.89
N GLU A 94 -9.52 2.79 1.72
CA GLU A 94 -9.27 3.72 2.82
C GLU A 94 -9.77 5.12 2.50
N LEU A 95 -10.15 5.84 3.55
CA LEU A 95 -10.27 7.29 3.50
C LEU A 95 -8.94 7.87 3.04
N GLN A 96 -8.99 8.78 2.08
CA GLN A 96 -7.85 9.61 1.74
C GLN A 96 -7.54 10.43 3.01
N PRO A 97 -6.37 10.24 3.64
CA PRO A 97 -5.98 11.12 4.73
C PRO A 97 -5.90 12.53 4.14
N ASP A 98 -6.62 13.49 4.74
CA ASP A 98 -6.71 14.89 4.30
C ASP A 98 -5.37 15.36 3.69
N GLN A 99 -5.26 15.32 2.36
CA GLN A 99 -4.08 15.81 1.64
C GLN A 99 -4.19 17.32 1.37
N TRP A 100 -5.30 17.94 1.78
CA TRP A 100 -5.46 19.38 1.73
C TRP A 100 -4.82 19.98 2.99
N PRO A 101 -3.77 20.80 2.85
CA PRO A 101 -3.38 21.67 3.94
C PRO A 101 -4.53 22.67 4.12
N ILE A 102 -5.24 22.59 5.25
CA ILE A 102 -5.94 23.76 5.77
C ILE A 102 -4.90 24.64 6.46
#